data_AF-A0A954XZK5-F1
#
_entry.id   AF-A0A954XZK5-F1
#
_cell.length_a   1.000
_cell.length_b   1.000
_cell.length_c   1.000
_cell.angle_alpha   90.00
_cell.angle_beta   90.00
_cell.angle_gamma   90.00
#
_symmetry.space_group_name_H-M   'P 1'
#
loop_
_entity.id
_entity.type
_entity.pdbx_description
1 polymer ?
#
loop_
_entity_poly.entity_id
_entity_poly.type
_entity_poly.pdbx_seq_one_letter_code
_entity_poly.pdbx_strand_id
1 'polypeptide(L)'
;MTTLLESPTLLDSRTLVAAVDDAPEALVRKHVGLPADAEPDERWASHLAAARQWFREHGRPWGATQAVAIESVDGERVHLSGGSQLTSLLLAKGFAHIEATNLVVLAVTAGPETDERIAHLWQAGRPDEAMFANALAIAVVEHLRDQIVAQLQSVARDDRRVALPHYSPGYDGWDLADQHKLFAILQDNLASASPIQVLPSGGLQPAKSTLAVVGVTSKTPDKHELSEFWSRRLAEIAVIPPPLPAQYGFPAKTLALWRTKRLRFTHNHAGNVTALFRFDGSTCTNMGLPLAFDYTVELRREDDGVHRIVRVDCQPAADRSGYQSMCAYLDNPDRFMAQLGEYRPLVGRTLDEALLWDAPTSPAGCLCSRASQDHKWRAVLHTLHYALQSHE
;
A
#
# COMPACT_ATOMS: atom_id res chain seq x y z
N MET A 1 -25.02 13.04 -14.68
CA MET A 1 -23.89 12.13 -14.42
C MET A 1 -22.53 12.84 -14.51
N THR A 2 -22.43 13.99 -15.17
CA THR A 2 -21.20 14.85 -15.28
C THR A 2 -20.72 15.46 -13.95
N THR A 3 -21.56 15.48 -12.92
CA THR A 3 -21.32 16.23 -11.67
C THR A 3 -20.13 15.74 -10.84
N LEU A 4 -19.73 14.47 -10.94
CA LEU A 4 -18.63 13.92 -10.12
C LEU A 4 -17.25 14.49 -10.45
N LEU A 5 -17.07 15.06 -11.64
CA LEU A 5 -15.80 15.66 -12.07
C LEU A 5 -15.78 17.18 -11.91
N GLU A 6 -16.87 17.78 -11.42
CA GLU A 6 -17.06 19.24 -11.42
C GLU A 6 -17.52 19.78 -10.07
N SER A 7 -18.34 19.03 -9.33
CA SER A 7 -18.99 19.52 -8.11
C SER A 7 -18.91 18.52 -6.96
N PRO A 8 -18.92 19.01 -5.70
CA PRO A 8 -19.07 18.17 -4.52
C PRO A 8 -20.30 17.29 -4.68
N THR A 9 -20.11 15.99 -4.54
CA THR A 9 -21.20 15.02 -4.70
C THR A 9 -21.24 14.10 -3.50
N LEU A 10 -22.35 14.18 -2.74
CA LEU A 10 -22.73 13.17 -1.77
C LEU A 10 -23.26 11.94 -2.51
N LEU A 11 -22.88 10.76 -2.07
CA LEU A 11 -23.39 9.53 -2.65
C LEU A 11 -24.85 9.33 -2.27
N ASP A 12 -25.65 8.87 -3.24
CA ASP A 12 -27.05 8.55 -2.98
C ASP A 12 -27.17 7.35 -2.02
N SER A 13 -28.08 7.48 -1.07
CA SER A 13 -28.52 6.46 -0.13
C SER A 13 -28.80 5.09 -0.76
N ARG A 14 -29.38 5.03 -1.97
CA ARG A 14 -29.65 3.75 -2.65
C ARG A 14 -28.37 3.07 -3.13
N THR A 15 -27.40 3.86 -3.59
CA THR A 15 -26.07 3.37 -3.99
C THR A 15 -25.35 2.81 -2.77
N LEU A 16 -25.42 3.53 -1.64
CA LEU A 16 -24.81 3.13 -0.38
C LEU A 16 -25.40 1.83 0.20
N VAL A 17 -26.71 1.62 0.10
CA VAL A 17 -27.37 0.39 0.58
C VAL A 17 -27.12 -0.80 -0.35
N ALA A 18 -27.21 -0.62 -1.68
CA ALA A 18 -26.95 -1.70 -2.63
C ALA A 18 -25.52 -2.23 -2.52
N ALA A 19 -24.54 -1.35 -2.31
CA ALA A 19 -23.14 -1.72 -2.11
C ALA A 19 -22.89 -2.63 -0.88
N VAL A 20 -23.76 -2.59 0.13
CA VAL A 20 -23.65 -3.47 1.30
C VAL A 20 -24.04 -4.90 0.94
N ASP A 21 -25.16 -5.05 0.24
CA ASP A 21 -25.67 -6.35 -0.15
C ASP A 21 -24.80 -6.98 -1.23
N ASP A 22 -24.28 -6.15 -2.14
CA ASP A 22 -23.39 -6.56 -3.23
C ASP A 22 -21.91 -6.65 -2.81
N ALA A 23 -21.56 -6.28 -1.56
CA ALA A 23 -20.18 -6.35 -1.07
C ALA A 23 -19.64 -7.77 -1.29
N PRO A 24 -18.62 -7.96 -2.15
CA PRO A 24 -18.21 -9.27 -2.60
C PRO A 24 -17.78 -10.15 -1.43
N GLU A 25 -18.31 -11.37 -1.39
CA GLU A 25 -17.89 -12.37 -0.41
C GLU A 25 -16.36 -12.57 -0.42
N ALA A 26 -15.74 -12.51 -1.60
CA ALA A 26 -14.30 -12.57 -1.78
C ALA A 26 -13.53 -11.50 -0.96
N LEU A 27 -14.06 -10.27 -0.86
CA LEU A 27 -13.44 -9.24 -0.01
C LEU A 27 -13.56 -9.58 1.47
N VAL A 28 -14.70 -10.13 1.89
CA VAL A 28 -14.87 -10.57 3.28
C VAL A 28 -13.94 -11.73 3.59
N ARG A 29 -13.81 -12.73 2.71
CA ARG A 29 -12.85 -13.85 2.83
C ARG A 29 -11.43 -13.32 3.02
N LYS A 30 -11.00 -12.36 2.19
CA LYS A 30 -9.70 -11.68 2.30
C LYS A 30 -9.47 -11.03 3.67
N HIS A 31 -10.46 -10.28 4.19
CA HIS A 31 -10.33 -9.55 5.46
C HIS A 31 -10.57 -10.40 6.70
N VAL A 32 -11.19 -11.57 6.56
CA VAL A 32 -11.18 -12.63 7.59
C VAL A 32 -9.88 -13.45 7.53
N GLY A 33 -9.08 -13.32 6.47
CA GLY A 33 -7.86 -14.08 6.27
C GLY A 33 -8.10 -15.53 5.85
N LEU A 34 -9.27 -15.83 5.28
CA LEU A 34 -9.57 -17.13 4.69
C LEU A 34 -8.82 -17.26 3.34
N PRO A 35 -8.00 -18.31 3.14
CA PRO A 35 -7.32 -18.55 1.87
C PRO A 35 -8.29 -18.66 0.69
N ALA A 36 -7.84 -18.28 -0.51
CA ALA A 36 -8.70 -18.20 -1.69
C ALA A 36 -9.32 -19.57 -2.09
N ASP A 37 -8.60 -20.66 -1.82
CA ASP A 37 -8.95 -22.05 -2.09
C ASP A 37 -9.65 -22.77 -0.93
N ALA A 38 -9.80 -22.12 0.23
CA ALA A 38 -10.43 -22.72 1.40
C ALA A 38 -11.97 -22.60 1.32
N GLU A 39 -12.68 -23.72 1.41
CA GLU A 39 -14.15 -23.74 1.43
C GLU A 39 -14.69 -23.23 2.77
N PRO A 40 -15.64 -22.27 2.77
CA PRO A 40 -16.30 -21.82 3.99
C PRO A 40 -17.12 -22.93 4.65
N ASP A 41 -16.97 -23.10 5.96
CA ASP A 41 -17.84 -24.00 6.73
C ASP A 41 -19.17 -23.34 7.13
N GLU A 42 -20.08 -24.13 7.70
CA GLU A 42 -21.41 -23.66 8.13
C GLU A 42 -21.33 -22.52 9.15
N ARG A 43 -20.34 -22.58 10.04
CA ARG A 43 -20.11 -21.54 11.06
C ARG A 43 -19.70 -20.22 10.40
N TRP A 44 -18.80 -20.27 9.42
CA TRP A 44 -18.40 -19.11 8.63
C TRP A 44 -19.60 -18.47 7.93
N ALA A 45 -20.42 -19.29 7.23
CA ALA A 45 -21.61 -18.81 6.53
C ALA A 45 -22.61 -18.15 7.50
N SER A 46 -22.82 -18.76 8.67
CA SER A 46 -23.69 -18.22 9.73
C SER A 46 -23.18 -16.88 10.26
N HIS A 47 -21.87 -16.74 10.54
CA HIS A 47 -21.32 -15.48 11.02
C HIS A 47 -21.39 -14.37 9.97
N LEU A 48 -21.11 -14.67 8.70
CA LEU A 48 -21.26 -13.70 7.62
C LEU A 48 -22.72 -13.26 7.46
N ALA A 49 -23.66 -14.21 7.46
CA ALA A 49 -25.08 -13.91 7.35
C ALA A 49 -25.55 -12.99 8.49
N ALA A 50 -25.13 -13.29 9.73
CA ALA A 50 -25.43 -12.46 10.89
C ALA A 50 -24.81 -11.05 10.80
N ALA A 51 -23.56 -10.94 10.35
CA ALA A 51 -22.90 -9.65 10.16
C ALA A 51 -23.61 -8.80 9.09
N ARG A 52 -23.99 -9.41 7.95
CA ARG A 52 -24.74 -8.74 6.88
C ARG A 52 -26.12 -8.29 7.33
N GLN A 53 -26.85 -9.15 8.03
CA GLN A 53 -28.15 -8.79 8.57
C GLN A 53 -28.05 -7.60 9.53
N TRP A 54 -27.10 -7.66 10.47
CA TRP A 54 -26.91 -6.58 11.42
C TRP A 54 -26.57 -5.26 10.71
N PHE A 55 -25.67 -5.29 9.72
CA PHE A 55 -25.29 -4.09 8.97
C PHE A 55 -26.46 -3.52 8.17
N ARG A 56 -27.30 -4.35 7.55
CA ARG A 56 -28.51 -3.88 6.85
C ARG A 56 -29.46 -3.12 7.76
N GLU A 57 -29.64 -3.59 8.98
CA GLU A 57 -30.56 -2.99 9.94
C GLU A 57 -29.98 -1.70 10.56
N HIS A 58 -28.68 -1.69 10.89
CA HIS A 58 -28.07 -0.67 11.75
C HIS A 58 -27.01 0.20 11.07
N GLY A 59 -26.34 -0.30 10.03
CA GLY A 59 -25.26 0.39 9.35
C GLY A 59 -25.74 1.66 8.65
N ARG A 60 -24.94 2.72 8.74
CA ARG A 60 -25.17 4.00 8.06
C ARG A 60 -23.93 4.38 7.25
N PRO A 61 -23.64 3.64 6.16
CA PRO A 61 -22.51 3.96 5.30
C PRO A 61 -22.68 5.36 4.71
N TRP A 62 -21.56 6.03 4.47
CA TRP A 62 -21.52 7.38 3.91
C TRP A 62 -20.35 7.52 2.94
N GLY A 63 -20.52 8.34 1.92
CA GLY A 63 -19.40 8.74 1.08
C GLY A 63 -19.63 10.02 0.32
N ALA A 64 -18.53 10.64 -0.07
CA ALA A 64 -18.49 11.90 -0.79
C ALA A 64 -17.32 11.95 -1.75
N THR A 65 -17.43 12.80 -2.77
CA THR A 65 -16.36 13.14 -3.69
C THR A 65 -16.27 14.65 -3.88
N GLN A 66 -15.06 15.14 -4.14
CA GLN A 66 -14.78 16.53 -4.50
C GLN A 66 -13.72 16.57 -5.59
N ALA A 67 -14.05 17.16 -6.74
CA ALA A 67 -13.08 17.45 -7.79
C ALA A 67 -12.35 18.76 -7.51
N VAL A 68 -11.03 18.79 -7.77
CA VAL A 68 -10.17 19.96 -7.62
C VAL A 68 -9.23 20.04 -8.82
N ALA A 69 -8.97 21.25 -9.32
CA ALA A 69 -8.02 21.43 -10.41
C ALA A 69 -6.59 21.29 -9.90
N ILE A 70 -5.73 20.69 -10.72
CA ILE A 70 -4.28 20.68 -10.50
C ILE A 70 -3.72 21.94 -11.15
N GLU A 71 -3.18 22.86 -10.36
CA GLU A 71 -2.62 24.13 -10.86
C GLU A 71 -1.21 23.92 -11.41
N SER A 72 -0.39 23.17 -10.68
CA SER A 72 0.96 22.84 -11.10
C SER A 72 1.48 21.62 -10.35
N VAL A 73 2.55 21.05 -10.88
CA VAL A 73 3.32 19.99 -10.23
C VAL A 73 4.77 20.46 -10.22
N ASP A 74 5.34 20.63 -9.02
CA ASP A 74 6.79 20.69 -8.88
C ASP A 74 7.30 19.27 -8.61
N GLY A 75 8.59 18.99 -8.82
CA GLY A 75 9.12 17.61 -8.88
C GLY A 75 8.77 16.67 -7.72
N GLU A 76 8.28 17.19 -6.59
CA GLU A 76 7.87 16.42 -5.41
C GLU A 76 6.46 16.74 -4.90
N ARG A 77 5.80 17.81 -5.39
CA ARG A 77 4.51 18.28 -4.86
C ARG A 77 3.48 18.53 -5.94
N VAL A 78 2.22 18.27 -5.58
CA VAL A 78 1.06 18.61 -6.40
C VAL A 78 0.38 19.82 -5.78
N HIS A 79 0.28 20.90 -6.55
CA HIS A 79 -0.38 22.14 -6.16
C HIS A 79 -1.81 22.14 -6.71
N LEU A 80 -2.77 22.34 -5.82
CA LEU A 80 -4.19 22.28 -6.13
C LEU A 80 -4.82 23.66 -6.05
N SER A 81 -5.88 23.86 -6.85
CA SER A 81 -6.69 25.06 -6.77
C SER A 81 -7.25 25.26 -5.37
N GLY A 82 -7.13 26.48 -4.83
CA GLY A 82 -7.45 26.78 -3.43
C GLY A 82 -6.22 26.74 -2.51
N GLY A 83 -5.01 26.59 -3.05
CA GLY A 83 -3.74 26.75 -2.32
C GLY A 83 -3.27 25.53 -1.53
N SER A 84 -3.99 24.40 -1.62
CA SER A 84 -3.58 23.14 -1.00
C SER A 84 -2.40 22.51 -1.74
N GLN A 85 -1.45 21.94 -0.99
CA GLN A 85 -0.27 21.27 -1.53
C GLN A 85 -0.13 19.85 -0.99
N LEU A 86 -0.06 18.86 -1.87
CA LEU A 86 0.17 17.46 -1.52
C LEU A 86 1.66 17.11 -1.65
N THR A 87 2.17 16.37 -0.69
CA THR A 87 3.59 15.99 -0.51
C THR A 87 3.96 14.65 -1.16
N SER A 88 3.09 14.12 -2.01
CA SER A 88 3.32 12.81 -2.62
C SER A 88 4.25 12.89 -3.82
N LEU A 89 5.45 12.32 -3.67
CA LEU A 89 6.43 12.19 -4.75
C LEU A 89 5.88 11.37 -5.91
N LEU A 90 5.16 10.29 -5.61
CA LEU A 90 4.56 9.42 -6.62
C LEU A 90 3.42 10.11 -7.37
N LEU A 91 2.54 10.85 -6.67
CA LEU A 91 1.51 11.63 -7.36
C LEU A 91 2.13 12.70 -8.24
N ALA A 92 3.10 13.47 -7.73
CA ALA A 92 3.74 14.53 -8.50
C ALA A 92 4.31 13.97 -9.82
N LYS A 93 5.18 12.95 -9.73
CA LYS A 93 5.79 12.37 -10.94
C LYS A 93 4.79 11.68 -11.85
N GLY A 94 3.83 10.97 -11.28
CA GLY A 94 2.72 10.35 -12.02
C GLY A 94 1.95 11.40 -12.82
N PHE A 95 1.43 12.42 -12.14
CA PHE A 95 0.60 13.47 -12.71
C PHE A 95 1.33 14.34 -13.73
N ALA A 96 2.62 14.65 -13.50
CA ALA A 96 3.42 15.38 -14.48
C ALA A 96 3.56 14.60 -15.81
N HIS A 97 3.80 13.29 -15.74
CA HIS A 97 4.01 12.46 -16.95
C HIS A 97 2.74 12.18 -17.74
N ILE A 98 1.66 11.89 -17.01
CA ILE A 98 0.36 11.61 -17.64
C ILE A 98 -0.47 12.87 -17.84
N GLU A 99 0.08 14.05 -17.52
CA GLU A 99 -0.56 15.37 -17.67
C GLU A 99 -1.94 15.42 -17.01
N ALA A 100 -2.00 15.02 -15.73
CA ALA A 100 -3.24 15.08 -14.97
C ALA A 100 -3.70 16.54 -14.80
N THR A 101 -4.97 16.79 -15.11
CA THR A 101 -5.57 18.13 -15.04
C THR A 101 -6.41 18.33 -13.78
N ASN A 102 -6.96 17.24 -13.25
CA ASN A 102 -7.83 17.27 -12.08
C ASN A 102 -7.51 16.13 -11.13
N LEU A 103 -7.82 16.39 -9.87
CA LEU A 103 -7.79 15.42 -8.79
C LEU A 103 -9.20 15.30 -8.23
N VAL A 104 -9.72 14.08 -8.12
CA VAL A 104 -10.96 13.81 -7.38
C VAL A 104 -10.58 13.22 -6.05
N VAL A 105 -10.83 13.95 -4.96
CA VAL A 105 -10.77 13.43 -3.60
C VAL A 105 -12.04 12.65 -3.33
N LEU A 106 -11.93 11.47 -2.75
CA LEU A 106 -13.07 10.67 -2.29
C LEU A 106 -12.89 10.30 -0.82
N ALA A 107 -14.02 10.24 -0.11
CA ALA A 107 -14.09 9.72 1.25
C ALA A 107 -15.25 8.75 1.38
N VAL A 108 -15.02 7.64 2.07
CA VAL A 108 -16.02 6.59 2.31
C VAL A 108 -15.89 6.09 3.74
N THR A 109 -17.01 5.78 4.40
CA THR A 109 -17.04 5.12 5.70
C THR A 109 -18.17 4.11 5.80
N ALA A 110 -17.97 3.07 6.62
CA ALA A 110 -19.02 2.14 7.03
C ALA A 110 -19.94 2.72 8.13
N GLY A 111 -19.60 3.87 8.70
CA GLY A 111 -20.35 4.53 9.76
C GLY A 111 -19.87 4.16 11.18
N PRO A 112 -20.09 5.05 12.17
CA PRO A 112 -19.65 4.85 13.56
C PRO A 112 -20.32 3.64 14.24
N GLU A 113 -21.54 3.30 13.84
CA GLU A 113 -22.32 2.19 14.40
C GLU A 113 -21.56 0.86 14.28
N THR A 114 -20.75 0.74 13.22
CA THR A 114 -19.97 -0.48 12.97
C THR A 114 -18.84 -0.64 13.98
N ASP A 115 -18.14 0.44 14.33
CA ASP A 115 -17.10 0.40 15.36
C ASP A 115 -17.71 0.11 16.75
N GLU A 116 -18.86 0.72 17.05
CA GLU A 116 -19.62 0.45 18.28
C GLU A 116 -20.04 -1.01 18.39
N ARG A 117 -20.53 -1.60 17.30
CA ARG A 117 -20.89 -3.02 17.25
C ARG A 117 -19.71 -3.94 17.47
N ILE A 118 -18.59 -3.66 16.82
CA ILE A 118 -17.36 -4.44 16.97
C ILE A 118 -16.90 -4.37 18.43
N ALA A 119 -16.85 -3.17 19.02
CA ALA A 119 -16.48 -2.98 20.42
C ALA A 119 -17.42 -3.73 21.38
N HIS A 120 -18.73 -3.66 21.15
CA HIS A 120 -19.72 -4.40 21.94
C HIS A 120 -19.52 -5.92 21.86
N LEU A 121 -19.27 -6.48 20.66
CA LEU A 121 -19.02 -7.91 20.49
C LEU A 121 -17.74 -8.37 21.21
N TRP A 122 -16.69 -7.55 21.21
CA TRP A 122 -15.49 -7.80 22.02
C TRP A 122 -15.79 -7.83 23.51
N GLN A 123 -16.52 -6.83 24.02
CA GLN A 123 -16.90 -6.77 25.44
C GLN A 123 -17.80 -7.94 25.86
N ALA A 124 -18.64 -8.43 24.95
CA ALA A 124 -19.51 -9.58 25.16
C ALA A 124 -18.79 -10.94 25.03
N GLY A 125 -17.48 -10.97 24.79
CA GLY A 125 -16.72 -12.22 24.64
C GLY A 125 -17.02 -12.99 23.35
N ARG A 126 -17.44 -12.29 22.28
CA ARG A 126 -17.80 -12.86 20.96
C ARG A 126 -16.82 -12.38 19.87
N PRO A 127 -15.53 -12.73 19.98
CA PRO A 127 -14.47 -12.19 19.12
C PRO A 127 -14.56 -12.69 17.67
N ASP A 128 -15.10 -13.89 17.45
CA ASP A 128 -15.39 -14.45 16.13
C ASP A 128 -16.40 -13.57 15.38
N GLU A 129 -17.52 -13.24 16.01
CA GLU A 129 -18.49 -12.32 15.40
C GLU A 129 -17.94 -10.92 15.20
N ALA A 130 -17.12 -10.42 16.14
CA ALA A 130 -16.47 -9.13 16.02
C ALA A 130 -15.54 -9.09 14.78
N MET A 131 -14.85 -10.19 14.51
CA MET A 131 -13.99 -10.35 13.34
C MET A 131 -14.78 -10.28 12.04
N PHE A 132 -15.93 -10.97 11.94
CA PHE A 132 -16.78 -10.90 10.74
C PHE A 132 -17.43 -9.53 10.56
N ALA A 133 -17.90 -8.89 11.63
CA ALA A 133 -18.42 -7.52 11.56
C ALA A 133 -17.34 -6.55 11.07
N ASN A 134 -16.12 -6.66 11.58
CA ASN A 134 -14.96 -5.88 11.14
C ASN A 134 -14.60 -6.14 9.67
N ALA A 135 -14.54 -7.40 9.25
CA ALA A 135 -14.19 -7.77 7.88
C ALA A 135 -15.25 -7.29 6.88
N LEU A 136 -16.54 -7.45 7.21
CA LEU A 136 -17.63 -6.93 6.39
C LEU A 136 -17.55 -5.40 6.25
N ALA A 137 -17.29 -4.68 7.35
CA ALA A 137 -17.16 -3.22 7.32
C ALA A 137 -16.05 -2.75 6.36
N ILE A 138 -14.89 -3.40 6.40
CA ILE A 138 -13.78 -3.09 5.49
C ILE A 138 -14.17 -3.43 4.04
N ALA A 139 -14.81 -4.59 3.82
CA ALA A 139 -15.27 -4.99 2.49
C ALA A 139 -16.29 -4.00 1.90
N VAL A 140 -17.22 -3.49 2.71
CA VAL A 140 -18.18 -2.46 2.29
C VAL A 140 -17.47 -1.18 1.87
N VAL A 141 -16.49 -0.71 2.66
CA VAL A 141 -15.72 0.51 2.35
C VAL A 141 -14.89 0.33 1.07
N GLU A 142 -14.19 -0.80 0.92
CA GLU A 142 -13.43 -1.11 -0.30
C GLU A 142 -14.36 -1.20 -1.53
N HIS A 143 -15.50 -1.88 -1.40
CA HIS A 143 -16.45 -2.02 -2.50
C HIS A 143 -17.06 -0.68 -2.91
N LEU A 144 -17.46 0.15 -1.95
CA LEU A 144 -17.98 1.49 -2.21
C LEU A 144 -16.95 2.37 -2.91
N ARG A 145 -15.69 2.37 -2.44
CA ARG A 145 -14.60 3.06 -3.12
C ARG A 145 -14.45 2.59 -4.57
N ASP A 146 -14.45 1.28 -4.79
CA ASP A 146 -14.25 0.71 -6.12
C ASP A 146 -15.41 1.03 -7.06
N GLN A 147 -16.65 1.06 -6.56
CA GLN A 147 -17.82 1.53 -7.31
C GLN A 147 -17.69 3.02 -7.70
N ILE A 148 -17.26 3.88 -6.77
CA ILE A 148 -17.01 5.30 -7.05
C ILE A 148 -15.94 5.46 -8.12
N VAL A 149 -14.82 4.73 -8.00
CA VAL A 149 -13.74 4.74 -9.00
C VAL A 149 -14.24 4.28 -10.36
N ALA A 150 -15.04 3.20 -10.42
CA ALA A 150 -15.63 2.71 -11.66
C ALA A 150 -16.59 3.75 -12.28
N GLN A 151 -17.37 4.45 -11.45
CA GLN A 151 -18.25 5.52 -11.90
C GLN A 151 -17.45 6.72 -12.44
N LEU A 152 -16.40 7.14 -11.74
CA LEU A 152 -15.48 8.18 -12.19
C LEU A 152 -14.82 7.83 -13.53
N GLN A 153 -14.40 6.56 -13.69
CA GLN A 153 -13.87 6.07 -14.95
C GLN A 153 -14.91 6.12 -16.07
N SER A 154 -16.19 5.80 -15.78
CA SER A 154 -17.26 5.91 -16.78
C SER A 154 -17.49 7.36 -17.20
N VAL A 155 -17.65 8.27 -16.24
CA VAL A 155 -17.89 9.70 -16.51
C VAL A 155 -16.69 10.31 -17.24
N ALA A 156 -15.47 9.99 -16.83
CA ALA A 156 -14.28 10.46 -17.53
C ALA A 156 -14.24 9.98 -18.99
N ARG A 157 -14.59 8.71 -19.25
CA ARG A 157 -14.63 8.17 -20.62
C ARG A 157 -15.66 8.90 -21.49
N ASP A 158 -16.83 9.22 -20.96
CA ASP A 158 -17.86 9.96 -21.69
C ASP A 158 -17.35 11.37 -22.09
N ASP A 159 -16.49 11.97 -21.25
CA ASP A 159 -15.81 13.25 -21.49
C ASP A 159 -14.49 13.11 -22.28
N ARG A 160 -14.19 11.93 -22.85
CA ARG A 160 -12.91 11.63 -23.54
C ARG A 160 -11.66 11.84 -22.67
N ARG A 161 -11.81 11.64 -21.37
CA ARG A 161 -10.76 11.64 -20.35
C ARG A 161 -10.57 10.25 -19.76
N VAL A 162 -9.52 10.09 -18.97
CA VAL A 162 -9.18 8.86 -18.25
C VAL A 162 -9.07 9.18 -16.78
N ALA A 163 -9.83 8.47 -15.95
CA ALA A 163 -9.66 8.45 -14.50
C ALA A 163 -8.69 7.33 -14.12
N LEU A 164 -7.70 7.66 -13.30
CA LEU A 164 -6.62 6.78 -12.89
C LEU A 164 -7.07 5.88 -11.73
N PRO A 165 -6.32 4.82 -11.38
CA PRO A 165 -6.61 4.08 -10.16
C PRO A 165 -6.44 4.97 -8.93
N HIS A 166 -7.07 4.64 -7.80
CA HIS A 166 -6.99 5.46 -6.60
C HIS A 166 -5.61 5.36 -5.90
N TYR A 167 -5.28 6.39 -5.12
CA TYR A 167 -4.11 6.41 -4.25
C TYR A 167 -4.42 7.15 -2.95
N SER A 168 -3.73 6.85 -1.84
CA SER A 168 -4.07 7.41 -0.51
C SER A 168 -2.84 7.83 0.27
N PRO A 169 -2.94 8.87 1.14
CA PRO A 169 -1.88 9.19 2.09
C PRO A 169 -1.52 7.98 2.97
N GLY A 170 -0.24 7.84 3.30
CA GLY A 170 0.29 6.67 4.01
C GLY A 170 0.67 5.50 3.08
N TYR A 171 0.38 5.57 1.77
CA TYR A 171 1.01 4.70 0.79
C TYR A 171 2.44 5.19 0.50
N ASP A 172 3.26 4.33 -0.12
CA ASP A 172 4.69 4.60 -0.31
C ASP A 172 4.97 5.94 -1.01
N GLY A 173 5.79 6.80 -0.41
CA GLY A 173 6.10 8.11 -0.98
C GLY A 173 4.97 9.13 -0.85
N TRP A 174 4.01 8.92 0.07
CA TRP A 174 3.02 9.92 0.48
C TRP A 174 2.88 10.01 2.00
N ASP A 175 3.20 11.17 2.57
CA ASP A 175 3.03 11.44 3.99
C ASP A 175 1.55 11.31 4.43
N LEU A 176 1.31 10.56 5.50
CA LEU A 176 -0.01 10.40 6.13
C LEU A 176 -0.57 11.74 6.64
N ALA A 177 0.27 12.72 6.97
CA ALA A 177 -0.18 14.04 7.42
C ALA A 177 -1.12 14.73 6.40
N ASP A 178 -0.98 14.44 5.11
CA ASP A 178 -1.82 14.97 4.04
C ASP A 178 -3.28 14.50 4.11
N GLN A 179 -3.61 13.51 4.96
CA GLN A 179 -4.99 13.13 5.25
C GLN A 179 -5.85 14.33 5.66
N HIS A 180 -5.28 15.24 6.48
CA HIS A 180 -5.96 16.47 6.91
C HIS A 180 -6.25 17.41 5.76
N LYS A 181 -5.33 17.51 4.78
CA LYS A 181 -5.48 18.39 3.62
C LYS A 181 -6.57 17.86 2.68
N LEU A 182 -6.57 16.55 2.42
CA LEU A 182 -7.62 15.93 1.63
C LEU A 182 -9.00 16.07 2.28
N PHE A 183 -9.07 15.90 3.60
CA PHE A 183 -10.32 16.05 4.31
C PHE A 183 -10.83 17.51 4.32
N ALA A 184 -9.94 18.49 4.48
CA ALA A 184 -10.32 19.91 4.39
C ALA A 184 -10.92 20.25 3.02
N ILE A 185 -10.27 19.79 1.93
CA ILE A 185 -10.77 19.95 0.56
C ILE A 185 -12.21 19.41 0.42
N LEU A 186 -12.49 18.24 0.97
CA LEU A 186 -13.83 17.66 0.95
C LEU A 186 -14.79 18.50 1.81
N GLN A 187 -14.44 18.74 3.08
CA GLN A 187 -15.33 19.34 4.07
C GLN A 187 -15.73 20.77 3.72
N ASP A 188 -14.82 21.57 3.16
CA ASP A 188 -15.08 22.96 2.74
C ASP A 188 -16.12 23.05 1.61
N ASN A 189 -16.31 21.96 0.86
CA ASN A 189 -17.22 21.89 -0.28
C ASN A 189 -18.48 21.06 0.00
N LEU A 190 -18.58 20.43 1.17
CA LEU A 190 -19.74 19.64 1.55
C LEU A 190 -20.84 20.51 2.16
N ALA A 191 -22.08 20.28 1.72
CA ALA A 191 -23.26 20.99 2.25
C ALA A 191 -23.65 20.54 3.67
N SER A 192 -23.16 19.38 4.12
CA SER A 192 -23.42 18.80 5.44
C SER A 192 -22.13 18.29 6.08
N ALA A 193 -22.14 18.17 7.41
CA ALA A 193 -21.01 17.64 8.15
C ALA A 193 -20.74 16.18 7.76
N SER A 194 -19.47 15.84 7.51
CA SER A 194 -19.06 14.44 7.33
C SER A 194 -19.11 13.71 8.67
N PRO A 195 -19.51 12.42 8.70
CA PRO A 195 -19.35 11.58 9.88
C PRO A 195 -17.89 11.18 10.12
N ILE A 196 -16.97 11.49 9.20
CA ILE A 196 -15.55 11.17 9.32
C ILE A 196 -14.82 12.32 10.03
N GLN A 197 -13.95 11.96 10.96
CA GLN A 197 -12.98 12.81 11.61
C GLN A 197 -11.57 12.34 11.26
N VAL A 198 -10.67 13.27 10.96
CA VAL A 198 -9.23 13.01 10.92
C VAL A 198 -8.64 13.32 12.30
N LEU A 199 -8.02 12.32 12.91
CA LEU A 199 -7.33 12.43 14.19
C LEU A 199 -5.98 13.14 14.01
N PRO A 200 -5.39 13.74 15.06
CA PRO A 200 -4.08 14.39 14.96
C PRO A 200 -2.95 13.50 14.40
N SER A 201 -3.07 12.18 14.56
CA SER A 201 -2.14 11.19 14.01
C SER A 201 -2.27 10.96 12.50
N GLY A 202 -3.31 11.52 11.85
CA GLY A 202 -3.73 11.19 10.48
C GLY A 202 -4.66 9.98 10.39
N GLY A 203 -4.94 9.29 11.52
CA GLY A 203 -5.93 8.23 11.58
C GLY A 203 -7.35 8.74 11.32
N LEU A 204 -8.24 7.87 10.87
CA LEU A 204 -9.64 8.21 10.60
C LEU A 204 -10.57 7.62 11.67
N GLN A 205 -11.60 8.37 12.02
CA GLN A 205 -12.71 7.92 12.86
C GLN A 205 -14.02 8.20 12.11
N PRO A 206 -14.90 7.22 11.88
CA PRO A 206 -14.81 5.80 12.24
C PRO A 206 -13.58 5.11 11.64
N ALA A 207 -13.08 4.07 12.31
CA ALA A 207 -11.88 3.34 11.90
C ALA A 207 -12.05 2.66 10.54
N LYS A 208 -13.30 2.35 10.15
CA LYS A 208 -13.65 1.77 8.85
C LYS A 208 -13.99 2.88 7.87
N SER A 209 -12.99 3.71 7.60
CA SER A 209 -13.07 4.83 6.67
C SER A 209 -11.85 4.87 5.77
N THR A 210 -11.97 5.51 4.61
CA THR A 210 -10.87 5.72 3.68
C THR A 210 -11.01 7.09 3.05
N LEU A 211 -9.90 7.82 2.94
CA LEU A 211 -9.74 8.90 1.98
C LEU A 211 -8.77 8.44 0.89
N ALA A 212 -9.11 8.74 -0.35
CA ALA A 212 -8.26 8.48 -1.48
C ALA A 212 -8.40 9.59 -2.51
N VAL A 213 -7.53 9.57 -3.51
CA VAL A 213 -7.60 10.46 -4.65
C VAL A 213 -7.55 9.67 -5.94
N VAL A 214 -8.18 10.22 -6.98
CA VAL A 214 -8.15 9.73 -8.34
C VAL A 214 -7.72 10.88 -9.25
N GLY A 215 -6.59 10.73 -9.94
CA GLY A 215 -6.19 11.69 -10.97
C GLY A 215 -7.04 11.53 -12.23
N VAL A 216 -7.26 12.62 -12.96
CA VAL A 216 -7.97 12.63 -14.24
C VAL A 216 -7.11 13.33 -15.29
N THR A 217 -7.02 12.73 -16.47
CA THR A 217 -6.21 13.23 -17.59
C THR A 217 -6.95 13.10 -18.92
N SER A 218 -6.60 13.96 -19.88
CA SER A 218 -7.02 13.83 -21.29
C SER A 218 -6.08 12.94 -22.10
N LYS A 219 -4.90 12.63 -21.58
CA LYS A 219 -3.96 11.68 -22.21
C LYS A 219 -4.53 10.29 -22.05
N THR A 220 -4.45 9.47 -23.10
CA THR A 220 -4.76 8.03 -23.00
C THR A 220 -3.47 7.30 -22.64
N PRO A 221 -3.20 7.00 -21.37
CA PRO A 221 -2.06 6.20 -20.99
C PRO A 221 -2.21 4.79 -21.58
N ASP A 222 -1.07 4.16 -21.92
CA ASP A 222 -1.13 2.77 -22.37
C ASP A 222 -1.52 1.83 -21.19
N LYS A 223 -1.91 0.59 -21.51
CA LYS A 223 -2.33 -0.39 -20.48
C LYS A 223 -1.20 -0.74 -19.50
N HIS A 224 0.05 -0.68 -19.95
CA HIS A 224 1.22 -0.92 -19.11
C HIS A 224 1.37 0.24 -18.12
N GLU A 225 1.37 1.48 -18.59
CA GLU A 225 1.42 2.71 -17.80
C GLU A 225 0.31 2.76 -16.74
N LEU A 226 -0.92 2.31 -17.05
CA LEU A 226 -2.01 2.23 -16.07
C LEU A 226 -1.79 1.12 -15.01
N SER A 227 -1.31 -0.05 -15.42
CA SER A 227 -0.96 -1.15 -14.49
C SER A 227 0.24 -0.79 -13.60
N GLU A 228 1.09 0.11 -14.09
CA GLU A 228 2.33 0.56 -13.48
C GLU A 228 2.21 1.86 -12.72
N PHE A 229 1.11 2.58 -12.91
CA PHE A 229 0.90 3.94 -12.43
C PHE A 229 1.21 4.09 -10.93
N TRP A 230 0.82 3.08 -10.14
CA TRP A 230 1.15 2.99 -8.71
C TRP A 230 2.15 1.88 -8.37
N SER A 231 2.45 0.98 -9.31
CA SER A 231 3.16 -0.28 -9.03
C SER A 231 4.64 -0.28 -9.45
N ARG A 232 5.07 0.57 -10.39
CA ARG A 232 6.41 0.42 -11.02
C ARG A 232 7.26 1.67 -11.17
N ARG A 233 6.70 2.87 -10.95
CA ARG A 233 7.43 4.13 -11.21
C ARG A 233 8.53 4.51 -10.21
N LEU A 234 8.89 3.61 -9.30
CA LEU A 234 10.05 3.74 -8.42
C LEU A 234 11.36 3.28 -9.08
N ALA A 235 11.29 2.43 -10.11
CA ALA A 235 12.48 1.87 -10.74
C ALA A 235 13.20 2.83 -11.71
N GLU A 236 12.48 3.78 -12.33
CA GLU A 236 13.04 4.70 -13.34
C GLU A 236 13.48 6.06 -12.77
N ILE A 237 13.18 6.35 -11.50
CA ILE A 237 13.45 7.65 -10.88
C ILE A 237 14.91 7.83 -10.44
N ALA A 238 15.70 6.76 -10.33
CA ALA A 238 17.07 6.84 -9.86
C ALA A 238 18.08 6.99 -11.00
N VAL A 239 18.19 8.17 -11.61
CA VAL A 239 19.35 8.53 -12.45
C VAL A 239 19.80 9.97 -12.17
N ILE A 240 21.14 10.16 -12.05
CA ILE A 240 22.01 11.38 -12.02
C ILE A 240 22.70 11.62 -10.63
N PRO A 241 23.98 12.09 -10.50
CA PRO A 241 25.33 11.64 -10.93
C PRO A 241 26.26 11.39 -9.66
N PRO A 242 27.62 11.31 -9.69
CA PRO A 242 28.42 10.56 -8.69
C PRO A 242 28.63 11.26 -7.32
N PRO A 243 29.08 10.53 -6.27
CA PRO A 243 28.69 10.78 -4.88
C PRO A 243 29.74 11.45 -3.97
N LEU A 244 29.25 12.01 -2.86
CA LEU A 244 29.99 12.22 -1.59
C LEU A 244 30.19 10.87 -0.87
N PRO A 245 31.16 10.71 0.07
CA PRO A 245 31.45 9.41 0.67
C PRO A 245 30.23 8.80 1.36
N ALA A 246 30.00 7.52 1.07
CA ALA A 246 28.77 6.79 1.33
C ALA A 246 28.39 6.75 2.83
N GLN A 247 27.25 7.35 3.17
CA GLN A 247 26.61 7.20 4.47
C GLN A 247 25.52 6.13 4.39
N TYR A 248 25.45 5.24 5.38
CA TYR A 248 24.38 4.24 5.43
C TYR A 248 23.00 4.91 5.61
N GLY A 249 22.00 4.43 4.85
CA GLY A 249 20.59 4.80 5.03
C GLY A 249 19.93 4.31 6.34
N PHE A 250 20.68 3.62 7.21
CA PHE A 250 20.20 3.12 8.49
C PHE A 250 21.23 3.43 9.60
N PRO A 251 20.80 3.66 10.86
CA PRO A 251 21.72 3.86 11.96
C PRO A 251 22.67 2.68 12.18
N ALA A 252 23.94 2.95 12.47
CA ALA A 252 24.96 1.91 12.67
C ALA A 252 24.57 0.87 13.75
N LYS A 253 23.89 1.31 14.82
CA LYS A 253 23.37 0.41 15.87
C LYS A 253 22.37 -0.61 15.31
N THR A 254 21.51 -0.19 14.38
CA THR A 254 20.52 -1.05 13.72
C THR A 254 21.22 -2.06 12.80
N LEU A 255 22.21 -1.61 12.01
CA LEU A 255 23.00 -2.48 11.15
C LEU A 255 23.78 -3.54 11.94
N ALA A 256 24.40 -3.15 13.05
CA ALA A 256 25.09 -4.09 13.95
C ALA A 256 24.14 -5.14 14.55
N LEU A 257 22.93 -4.72 14.93
CA LEU A 257 21.89 -5.61 15.43
C LEU A 257 21.44 -6.61 14.35
N TRP A 258 21.18 -6.14 13.15
CA TRP A 258 20.76 -6.99 12.03
C TRP A 258 21.87 -7.93 11.57
N ARG A 259 23.13 -7.47 11.50
CA ARG A 259 24.28 -8.34 11.25
C ARG A 259 24.28 -9.53 12.22
N THR A 260 24.08 -9.26 13.51
CA THR A 260 24.16 -10.30 14.54
C THR A 260 22.95 -11.22 14.56
N LYS A 261 21.74 -10.68 14.35
CA LYS A 261 20.48 -11.41 14.56
C LYS A 261 19.85 -11.98 13.30
N ARG A 262 20.17 -11.41 12.13
CA ARG A 262 19.44 -11.65 10.87
C ARG A 262 20.33 -12.14 9.75
N LEU A 263 21.64 -11.87 9.79
CA LEU A 263 22.57 -12.20 8.72
C LEU A 263 23.41 -13.44 9.06
N ARG A 264 23.54 -14.34 8.11
CA ARG A 264 24.44 -15.50 8.16
C ARG A 264 25.31 -15.54 6.90
N PHE A 265 26.56 -15.93 7.07
CA PHE A 265 27.54 -16.00 5.99
C PHE A 265 28.00 -17.43 5.75
N THR A 266 28.20 -17.74 4.47
CA THR A 266 29.01 -18.88 4.03
C THR A 266 30.06 -18.35 3.09
N HIS A 267 31.34 -18.51 3.45
CA HIS A 267 32.46 -18.18 2.59
C HIS A 267 32.87 -19.42 1.82
N ASN A 268 33.12 -19.27 0.52
CA ASN A 268 33.74 -20.33 -0.25
C ASN A 268 35.27 -20.14 -0.34
N HIS A 269 35.99 -21.19 -0.75
CA HIS A 269 37.45 -21.16 -0.87
C HIS A 269 38.01 -20.13 -1.88
N ALA A 270 37.15 -19.56 -2.74
CA ALA A 270 37.52 -18.57 -3.74
C ALA A 270 37.24 -17.12 -3.29
N GLY A 271 36.84 -16.90 -2.04
CA GLY A 271 36.52 -15.56 -1.52
C GLY A 271 35.13 -15.05 -1.89
N ASN A 272 34.30 -15.84 -2.58
CA ASN A 272 32.89 -15.50 -2.78
C ASN A 272 32.13 -15.72 -1.48
N VAL A 273 31.09 -14.90 -1.32
CA VAL A 273 30.26 -14.86 -0.13
C VAL A 273 28.83 -15.19 -0.52
N THR A 274 28.25 -16.19 0.13
CA THR A 274 26.81 -16.40 0.13
C THR A 274 26.26 -15.92 1.46
N ALA A 275 25.38 -14.94 1.42
CA ALA A 275 24.75 -14.34 2.58
C ALA A 275 23.26 -14.68 2.60
N LEU A 276 22.78 -15.10 3.77
CA LEU A 276 21.35 -15.29 4.06
C LEU A 276 20.94 -14.25 5.09
N PHE A 277 20.03 -13.35 4.72
CA PHE A 277 19.41 -12.38 5.60
C PHE A 277 17.95 -12.76 5.85
N ARG A 278 17.58 -13.01 7.11
CA ARG A 278 16.18 -13.25 7.50
C ARG A 278 15.51 -11.96 7.93
N PHE A 279 14.43 -11.60 7.24
CA PHE A 279 13.55 -10.52 7.65
C PHE A 279 12.34 -11.08 8.39
N ASP A 280 12.16 -10.68 9.65
CA ASP A 280 10.94 -10.92 10.42
C ASP A 280 10.06 -9.67 10.41
N GLY A 281 8.77 -9.86 10.13
CA GLY A 281 7.75 -8.82 10.13
C GLY A 281 6.37 -9.36 10.48
N SER A 282 5.34 -8.55 10.24
CA SER A 282 3.95 -8.91 10.43
C SER A 282 3.10 -8.38 9.27
N THR A 283 1.94 -8.99 9.04
CA THR A 283 0.97 -8.47 8.08
C THR A 283 0.44 -7.11 8.54
N CYS A 284 0.36 -6.13 7.63
CA CYS A 284 -0.21 -4.82 7.95
C CYS A 284 -1.74 -4.88 8.16
N THR A 285 -2.38 -5.90 7.58
CA THR A 285 -3.80 -6.22 7.73
C THR A 285 -3.96 -7.53 8.50
N ASN A 286 -5.17 -7.87 8.96
CA ASN A 286 -5.48 -9.16 9.60
C ASN A 286 -4.73 -9.41 10.92
N MET A 287 -4.76 -8.44 11.84
CA MET A 287 -4.24 -8.57 13.22
C MET A 287 -2.73 -8.84 13.37
N GLY A 288 -1.91 -8.54 12.36
CA GLY A 288 -0.45 -8.60 12.52
C GLY A 288 0.12 -10.01 12.56
N LEU A 289 -0.35 -10.90 11.68
CA LEU A 289 0.15 -12.27 11.59
C LEU A 289 1.66 -12.27 11.32
N PRO A 290 2.46 -13.00 12.13
CA PRO A 290 3.91 -13.08 11.94
C PRO A 290 4.27 -13.68 10.58
N LEU A 291 5.19 -13.02 9.88
CA LEU A 291 5.74 -13.47 8.60
C LEU A 291 7.27 -13.37 8.63
N ALA A 292 7.92 -14.18 7.80
CA ALA A 292 9.35 -14.07 7.57
C ALA A 292 9.70 -14.32 6.11
N PHE A 293 10.73 -13.65 5.64
CA PHE A 293 11.29 -13.80 4.30
C PHE A 293 12.80 -13.96 4.38
N ASP A 294 13.31 -14.92 3.64
CA ASP A 294 14.73 -15.23 3.52
C ASP A 294 15.28 -14.59 2.24
N TYR A 295 16.24 -13.69 2.41
CA TYR A 295 16.93 -12.98 1.33
C TYR A 295 18.32 -13.60 1.16
N THR A 296 18.56 -14.20 0.00
CA THR A 296 19.87 -14.75 -0.34
C THR A 296 20.59 -13.78 -1.27
N VAL A 297 21.85 -13.47 -0.95
CA VAL A 297 22.75 -12.68 -1.79
C VAL A 297 24.03 -13.45 -2.03
N GLU A 298 24.39 -13.64 -3.28
CA GLU A 298 25.69 -14.15 -3.67
C GLU A 298 26.55 -12.99 -4.17
N LEU A 299 27.73 -12.88 -3.58
CA LEU A 299 28.75 -11.91 -3.92
C LEU A 299 29.97 -12.63 -4.47
N ARG A 300 30.50 -12.14 -5.59
CA ARG A 300 31.82 -12.53 -6.09
C ARG A 300 32.82 -11.46 -5.69
N ARG A 301 33.95 -11.87 -5.09
CA ARG A 301 35.07 -10.97 -4.83
C ARG A 301 35.87 -10.78 -6.11
N GLU A 302 36.11 -9.52 -6.48
CA GLU A 302 36.90 -9.15 -7.65
C GLU A 302 38.39 -9.01 -7.26
N ASP A 303 39.27 -8.91 -8.26
CA ASP A 303 40.73 -8.88 -8.05
C ASP A 303 41.19 -7.67 -7.23
N ASP A 304 40.42 -6.58 -7.26
CA ASP A 304 40.63 -5.36 -6.46
C ASP A 304 40.05 -5.45 -5.04
N GLY A 305 39.47 -6.60 -4.66
CA GLY A 305 38.87 -6.85 -3.36
C GLY A 305 37.41 -6.42 -3.24
N VAL A 306 36.83 -5.76 -4.26
CA VAL A 306 35.44 -5.30 -4.26
C VAL A 306 34.49 -6.48 -4.42
N HIS A 307 33.32 -6.41 -3.77
CA HIS A 307 32.30 -7.43 -3.88
C HIS A 307 31.23 -7.03 -4.90
N ARG A 308 31.07 -7.84 -5.96
CA ARG A 308 30.01 -7.69 -6.96
C ARG A 308 28.82 -8.61 -6.64
N ILE A 309 27.62 -8.07 -6.72
CA ILE A 309 26.36 -8.80 -6.56
C ILE A 309 26.15 -9.65 -7.82
N VAL A 310 26.23 -10.98 -7.68
CA VAL A 310 26.06 -11.92 -8.81
C VAL A 310 24.68 -12.55 -8.83
N ARG A 311 24.07 -12.76 -7.66
CA ARG A 311 22.73 -13.31 -7.54
C ARG A 311 22.04 -12.74 -6.31
N VAL A 312 20.75 -12.50 -6.44
CA VAL A 312 19.86 -12.18 -5.33
C VAL A 312 18.59 -13.01 -5.47
N ASP A 313 18.02 -13.42 -4.34
CA ASP A 313 16.79 -14.19 -4.28
C ASP A 313 16.03 -13.84 -2.99
N CYS A 314 14.69 -13.83 -3.04
CA CYS A 314 13.84 -13.59 -1.89
C CYS A 314 12.70 -14.60 -1.90
N GLN A 315 12.54 -15.33 -0.79
CA GLN A 315 11.49 -16.33 -0.64
C GLN A 315 10.84 -16.23 0.75
N PRO A 316 9.55 -16.59 0.89
CA PRO A 316 8.96 -16.77 2.21
C PRO A 316 9.71 -17.84 3.00
N ALA A 317 9.93 -17.59 4.29
CA ALA A 317 10.56 -18.57 5.16
C ALA A 317 9.60 -19.75 5.40
N ALA A 318 10.09 -20.98 5.25
CA ALA A 318 9.25 -22.19 5.33
C ALA A 318 8.58 -22.38 6.71
N ASP A 319 9.11 -21.76 7.77
CA ASP A 319 8.61 -21.82 9.15
C ASP A 319 7.59 -20.72 9.49
N ARG A 320 7.18 -19.91 8.51
CA ARG A 320 6.21 -18.82 8.69
C ARG A 320 5.26 -18.72 7.49
N SER A 321 3.97 -18.92 7.74
CA SER A 321 2.91 -18.84 6.71
C SER A 321 2.21 -17.48 6.63
N GLY A 322 2.50 -16.51 7.51
CA GLY A 322 1.78 -15.23 7.55
C GLY A 322 1.80 -14.43 6.24
N TYR A 323 2.76 -14.69 5.35
CA TYR A 323 2.78 -14.11 4.00
C TYR A 323 1.54 -14.47 3.16
N GLN A 324 0.93 -15.64 3.40
CA GLN A 324 -0.28 -16.10 2.70
C GLN A 324 -1.51 -15.26 3.06
N SER A 325 -1.44 -14.52 4.16
CA SER A 325 -2.48 -13.58 4.60
C SER A 325 -2.17 -12.14 4.21
N MET A 326 -1.10 -11.88 3.45
CA MET A 326 -0.80 -10.55 2.91
C MET A 326 -1.80 -10.17 1.81
N CYS A 327 -2.19 -8.89 1.77
CA CYS A 327 -3.12 -8.38 0.75
C CYS A 327 -2.71 -8.74 -0.69
N ALA A 328 -1.42 -8.62 -1.03
CA ALA A 328 -0.94 -8.93 -2.38
C ALA A 328 -1.01 -10.43 -2.70
N TYR A 329 -0.77 -11.30 -1.71
CA TYR A 329 -0.92 -12.75 -1.87
C TYR A 329 -2.39 -13.13 -2.04
N LEU A 330 -3.27 -12.57 -1.19
CA LEU A 330 -4.71 -12.83 -1.25
C LEU A 330 -5.37 -12.30 -2.54
N ASP A 331 -4.84 -11.22 -3.12
CA ASP A 331 -5.30 -10.66 -4.40
C ASP A 331 -4.94 -11.58 -5.58
N ASN A 332 -3.66 -11.96 -5.69
CA ASN A 332 -3.20 -12.88 -6.73
C ASN A 332 -1.91 -13.60 -6.31
N PRO A 333 -1.99 -14.85 -5.81
CA PRO A 333 -0.85 -15.60 -5.30
C PRO A 333 0.25 -15.79 -6.35
N ASP A 334 -0.11 -16.21 -7.56
CA ASP A 334 0.83 -16.50 -8.64
C ASP A 334 1.57 -15.24 -9.05
N ARG A 335 0.85 -14.12 -9.23
CA ARG A 335 1.45 -12.83 -9.57
C ARG A 335 2.38 -12.35 -8.47
N PHE A 336 1.97 -12.43 -7.20
CA PHE A 336 2.80 -11.98 -6.09
C PHE A 336 4.08 -12.82 -5.97
N MET A 337 3.97 -14.14 -6.06
CA MET A 337 5.12 -15.05 -5.99
C MET A 337 6.06 -14.89 -7.19
N ALA A 338 5.52 -14.70 -8.40
CA ALA A 338 6.31 -14.38 -9.59
C ALA A 338 7.04 -13.04 -9.43
N GLN A 339 6.36 -11.98 -8.97
CA GLN A 339 6.97 -10.67 -8.74
C GLN A 339 8.12 -10.73 -7.73
N LEU A 340 7.96 -11.48 -6.64
CA LEU A 340 9.00 -11.69 -5.64
C LEU A 340 10.18 -12.47 -6.25
N GLY A 341 9.87 -13.54 -6.97
CA GLY A 341 10.81 -14.47 -7.57
C GLY A 341 11.54 -13.95 -8.80
N GLU A 342 11.02 -12.95 -9.52
CA GLU A 342 11.67 -12.31 -10.68
C GLU A 342 12.47 -11.07 -10.31
N TYR A 343 12.26 -10.52 -9.10
CA TYR A 343 12.92 -9.28 -8.73
C TYR A 343 14.41 -9.49 -8.43
N ARG A 344 15.27 -8.81 -9.20
CA ARG A 344 16.74 -8.87 -9.09
C ARG A 344 17.36 -7.47 -8.92
N PRO A 345 17.18 -6.80 -7.75
CA PRO A 345 17.77 -5.48 -7.55
C PRO A 345 19.29 -5.55 -7.59
N LEU A 346 19.90 -4.62 -8.33
CA LEU A 346 21.34 -4.34 -8.32
C LEU A 346 22.25 -5.53 -8.69
N VAL A 347 21.72 -6.60 -9.29
CA VAL A 347 22.56 -7.67 -9.85
C VAL A 347 23.48 -7.09 -10.92
N GLY A 348 24.76 -7.45 -10.85
CA GLY A 348 25.83 -6.92 -11.67
C GLY A 348 26.46 -5.64 -11.12
N ARG A 349 25.91 -5.01 -10.08
CA ARG A 349 26.53 -3.86 -9.39
C ARG A 349 27.43 -4.30 -8.25
N THR A 350 28.32 -3.41 -7.84
CA THR A 350 29.13 -3.56 -6.63
C THR A 350 28.30 -3.29 -5.38
N LEU A 351 28.75 -3.83 -4.25
CA LEU A 351 28.09 -3.59 -2.98
C LEU A 351 28.23 -2.12 -2.51
N ASP A 352 29.29 -1.42 -2.93
CA ASP A 352 29.48 0.01 -2.69
C ASP A 352 28.47 0.86 -3.47
N GLU A 353 28.21 0.51 -4.73
CA GLU A 353 27.15 1.13 -5.53
C GLU A 353 25.77 0.94 -4.90
N ALA A 354 25.56 -0.13 -4.13
CA ALA A 354 24.29 -0.36 -3.42
C ALA A 354 24.03 0.68 -2.33
N LEU A 355 25.07 1.32 -1.77
CA LEU A 355 24.89 2.40 -0.78
C LEU A 355 24.36 3.69 -1.41
N LEU A 356 24.56 3.84 -2.72
CA LEU A 356 24.08 4.97 -3.51
C LEU A 356 22.64 4.77 -3.98
N TRP A 357 22.06 3.59 -3.76
CA TRP A 357 20.71 3.29 -4.18
C TRP A 357 19.69 3.96 -3.25
N ASP A 358 19.05 5.02 -3.74
CA ASP A 358 18.00 5.73 -3.03
C ASP A 358 16.63 5.03 -3.16
N ALA A 359 16.56 3.81 -2.61
CA ALA A 359 15.28 3.12 -2.50
C ALA A 359 14.36 3.85 -1.49
N PRO A 360 13.06 4.00 -1.80
CA PRO A 360 12.10 4.62 -0.90
C PRO A 360 12.05 3.95 0.47
N THR A 361 11.78 4.75 1.50
CA THR A 361 11.47 4.21 2.82
C THR A 361 10.03 3.76 2.88
N SER A 362 9.81 2.53 3.35
CA SER A 362 8.46 2.01 3.59
C SER A 362 8.36 1.51 5.03
N PRO A 363 7.39 2.00 5.84
CA PRO A 363 7.19 1.53 7.20
C PRO A 363 6.48 0.15 7.26
N ALA A 364 6.03 -0.39 6.12
CA ALA A 364 5.25 -1.61 6.07
C ALA A 364 6.07 -2.85 6.45
N GLY A 365 5.53 -3.63 7.39
CA GLY A 365 6.08 -4.94 7.77
C GLY A 365 5.93 -6.01 6.68
N CYS A 366 4.97 -5.86 5.76
CA CYS A 366 4.70 -6.81 4.68
C CYS A 366 5.31 -6.37 3.34
N LEU A 367 5.40 -7.27 2.34
CA LEU A 367 6.05 -7.05 1.03
C LEU A 367 5.04 -6.75 -0.10
N CYS A 368 3.87 -6.19 0.22
CA CYS A 368 2.77 -6.04 -0.75
C CYS A 368 3.07 -5.09 -1.91
N SER A 369 3.98 -4.13 -1.74
CA SER A 369 4.33 -3.12 -2.76
C SER A 369 5.82 -3.19 -3.15
N ARG A 370 6.16 -2.60 -4.29
CA ARG A 370 7.54 -2.51 -4.75
C ARG A 370 8.43 -1.70 -3.81
N ALA A 371 7.96 -0.54 -3.32
CA ALA A 371 8.74 0.25 -2.35
C ALA A 371 8.99 -0.53 -1.04
N SER A 372 8.00 -1.31 -0.59
CA SER A 372 8.18 -2.21 0.56
C SER A 372 9.24 -3.28 0.32
N GLN A 373 9.39 -3.76 -0.92
CA GLN A 373 10.43 -4.72 -1.31
C GLN A 373 11.79 -4.02 -1.41
N ASP A 374 11.86 -2.85 -2.05
CA ASP A 374 13.07 -2.05 -2.23
C ASP A 374 13.67 -1.63 -0.89
N HIS A 375 12.82 -1.19 0.04
CA HIS A 375 13.24 -0.84 1.41
C HIS A 375 13.93 -2.02 2.13
N LYS A 376 13.41 -3.24 1.95
CA LYS A 376 13.98 -4.45 2.56
C LYS A 376 15.27 -4.86 1.87
N TRP A 377 15.35 -4.77 0.54
CA TRP A 377 16.60 -4.99 -0.18
C TRP A 377 17.67 -3.98 0.21
N ARG A 378 17.31 -2.70 0.40
CA ARG A 378 18.22 -1.69 0.94
C ARG A 378 18.74 -2.08 2.32
N ALA A 379 17.86 -2.54 3.22
CA ALA A 379 18.26 -3.04 4.54
C ALA A 379 19.22 -4.24 4.46
N VAL A 380 18.94 -5.20 3.58
CA VAL A 380 19.78 -6.39 3.33
C VAL A 380 21.17 -5.97 2.85
N LEU A 381 21.25 -5.18 1.78
CA LEU A 381 22.52 -4.81 1.14
C LEU A 381 23.36 -3.88 2.02
N HIS A 382 22.74 -2.92 2.73
CA HIS A 382 23.45 -2.08 3.69
C HIS A 382 23.98 -2.89 4.88
N THR A 383 23.21 -3.86 5.38
CA THR A 383 23.70 -4.75 6.46
C THR A 383 24.85 -5.61 5.98
N LEU A 384 24.76 -6.13 4.76
CA LEU A 384 25.80 -6.96 4.14
C LEU A 384 27.10 -6.17 3.97
N HIS A 385 27.01 -4.95 3.41
CA HIS A 385 28.15 -4.04 3.28
C HIS A 385 28.78 -3.74 4.64
N TYR A 386 27.95 -3.33 5.61
CA TYR A 386 28.40 -3.05 6.97
C TYR A 386 29.11 -4.23 7.60
N ALA A 387 28.61 -5.44 7.41
CA ALA A 387 29.19 -6.64 7.99
C ALA A 387 30.54 -7.04 7.38
N LEU A 388 30.71 -6.90 6.06
CA LEU A 388 31.97 -7.21 5.38
C LEU A 388 33.06 -6.18 5.68
N GLN A 389 32.71 -4.89 5.78
CA GLN A 389 33.64 -3.82 6.19
C GLN A 389 34.03 -3.90 7.67
N SER A 390 33.27 -4.60 8.51
CA SER A 390 33.57 -4.78 9.94
C SER A 390 34.38 -6.06 10.23
N HIS A 391 34.77 -6.80 9.19
CA HIS A 391 35.49 -8.07 9.25
C HIS A 391 36.80 -8.08 8.44
N GLU A 392 37.13 -6.99 7.77
CA GLU A 392 38.52 -6.59 7.44
C GLU A 392 39.02 -5.64 8.53
#